data_AF-A0A1H6F8N8-F1
#
_entry.id   AF-A0A1H6F8N8-F1
#
_cell.length_a   1.000
_cell.length_b   1.000
_cell.length_c   1.000
_cell.angle_alpha   90.00
_cell.angle_beta   90.00
_cell.angle_gamma   90.00
#
_symmetry.space_group_name_H-M   'P 1'
#
loop_
_entity.id
_entity.type
_entity.pdbx_description
1 polymer ?
#
loop_
_entity_poly.entity_id
_entity_poly.type
_entity_poly.pdbx_seq_one_letter_code
_entity_poly.pdbx_strand_id
1 'polypeptide(L)'
;MHWIDYIILSVLLGSILLAGLQGLTQTVLSLLGWVLACFISFTFMQELAVLFFSKISVLSIRLSLAFSSLIILSLLLTALFSYLLIQVLETEDNSWLEIILSLFLGIFRGAIMLFVVIFLLYLNQGSQFTWWQDSIVISDLLQRLQ
;
A
#
# COMPACT_ATOMS: atom_id res chain seq x y z
N MET A 1 17.84 10.99 9.80
CA MET A 1 16.86 10.07 9.18
C MET A 1 15.52 10.35 9.80
N HIS A 2 14.50 10.61 9.00
CA HIS A 2 13.16 10.90 9.48
C HIS A 2 12.52 9.61 9.99
N TRP A 3 11.59 9.72 10.95
CA TRP A 3 10.85 8.57 11.50
C TRP A 3 10.13 7.76 10.40
N ILE A 4 9.78 8.41 9.29
CA ILE A 4 9.21 7.80 8.08
C ILE A 4 10.17 6.80 7.45
N ASP A 5 11.49 7.09 7.40
CA ASP A 5 12.49 6.21 6.80
C ASP A 5 12.54 4.85 7.51
N TYR A 6 12.42 4.86 8.85
CA TYR A 6 12.37 3.65 9.66
C TYR A 6 11.09 2.83 9.43
N ILE A 7 9.94 3.49 9.22
CA ILE A 7 8.68 2.81 8.90
C ILE A 7 8.78 2.12 7.55
N ILE A 8 9.30 2.81 6.53
CA ILE A 8 9.45 2.26 5.19
C ILE A 8 10.36 1.03 5.22
N LEU A 9 11.51 1.15 5.89
CA LEU A 9 12.46 0.05 6.03
C LEU A 9 11.83 -1.15 6.75
N SER A 10 11.08 -0.91 7.82
CA SER A 10 10.40 -1.96 8.59
C SER A 10 9.34 -2.70 7.76
N VAL A 11 8.52 -1.97 6.99
CA VAL A 11 7.49 -2.55 6.12
C VAL A 11 8.13 -3.36 4.99
N LEU A 12 9.19 -2.86 4.36
CA LEU A 12 9.91 -3.58 3.32
C LEU A 12 10.55 -4.86 3.85
N LEU A 13 11.29 -4.79 4.95
CA LEU A 13 11.89 -5.97 5.59
C LEU A 13 10.81 -6.99 5.97
N GLY A 14 9.71 -6.54 6.59
CA GLY A 14 8.58 -7.39 6.95
C GLY A 14 7.96 -8.06 5.72
N SER A 15 7.80 -7.34 4.61
CA SER A 15 7.22 -7.89 3.39
C SER A 15 8.13 -8.95 2.76
N ILE A 16 9.45 -8.72 2.75
CA ILE A 16 10.44 -9.67 2.22
C ILE A 16 10.48 -10.92 3.10
N LEU A 17 10.57 -10.76 4.43
CA LEU A 17 10.58 -11.88 5.38
C LEU A 17 9.33 -12.75 5.24
N LEU A 18 8.15 -12.12 5.22
CA LEU A 18 6.89 -12.83 5.05
C LEU A 18 6.80 -13.52 3.69
N ALA A 19 7.32 -12.91 2.62
CA ALA A 19 7.33 -13.52 1.29
C ALA A 19 8.29 -14.73 1.22
N GLY A 20 9.41 -14.73 1.94
CA GLY A 20 10.27 -15.91 2.04
C GLY A 20 9.61 -17.08 2.78
N LEU A 21 8.72 -16.77 3.73
CA LEU A 21 7.95 -17.77 4.48
C LEU A 21 6.70 -18.26 3.73
N GLN A 22 6.18 -17.45 2.81
CA GLN A 22 5.00 -17.75 2.00
C GLN A 22 5.46 -18.36 0.67
N GLY A 23 4.90 -19.50 0.26
CA GLY A 23 5.21 -20.06 -1.06
C GLY A 23 4.96 -19.08 -2.21
N LEU A 24 5.54 -19.37 -3.37
CA LEU A 24 5.44 -18.49 -4.55
C LEU A 24 3.99 -18.16 -4.88
N THR A 25 3.11 -19.17 -4.88
CA THR A 25 1.68 -19.03 -5.17
C THR A 25 0.98 -18.04 -4.24
N GLN A 26 1.20 -18.17 -2.93
CA GLN A 26 0.64 -17.26 -1.94
C GLN A 26 1.16 -15.83 -2.11
N THR A 27 2.45 -15.70 -2.44
CA THR A 27 3.07 -14.39 -2.68
C THR A 27 2.50 -13.71 -3.93
N VAL A 28 2.32 -14.45 -5.03
CA VAL A 28 1.69 -13.93 -6.27
C VAL A 28 0.24 -13.51 -6.01
N LEU A 29 -0.54 -14.33 -5.30
CA LEU A 29 -1.91 -14.01 -4.92
C LEU A 29 -1.99 -12.75 -4.05
N SER A 30 -1.07 -12.61 -3.07
CA SER A 30 -0.98 -11.41 -2.24
C SER A 30 -0.65 -10.18 -3.09
N LEU A 31 0.30 -10.28 -4.02
CA LEU A 31 0.66 -9.18 -4.92
C LEU A 31 -0.53 -8.76 -5.80
N LEU A 32 -1.22 -9.73 -6.40
CA LEU A 32 -2.42 -9.49 -7.19
C LEU A 32 -3.50 -8.79 -6.36
N GLY A 33 -3.69 -9.21 -5.10
CA GLY A 33 -4.63 -8.55 -4.19
C GLY A 33 -4.29 -7.10 -3.90
N TRP A 34 -3.01 -6.76 -3.75
CA TRP A 34 -2.58 -5.37 -3.59
C TRP A 34 -2.80 -4.54 -4.86
N VAL A 35 -2.53 -5.09 -6.04
CA VAL A 35 -2.78 -4.43 -7.32
C VAL A 35 -4.29 -4.18 -7.53
N LEU A 36 -5.12 -5.21 -7.32
CA LEU A 36 -6.58 -5.11 -7.44
C LEU A 36 -7.16 -4.12 -6.43
N ALA A 37 -6.70 -4.16 -5.17
CA ALA A 37 -7.13 -3.22 -4.15
C ALA A 37 -6.78 -1.78 -4.50
N CYS A 38 -5.57 -1.51 -5.01
CA CYS A 38 -5.23 -0.18 -5.48
C CYS A 38 -6.12 0.26 -6.64
N PHE A 39 -6.30 -0.61 -7.64
CA PHE A 39 -7.11 -0.31 -8.81
C PHE A 39 -8.57 0.04 -8.44
N ILE A 40 -9.19 -0.78 -7.58
CA ILE A 40 -10.55 -0.55 -7.08
C ILE A 40 -10.60 0.75 -6.28
N SER A 41 -9.64 0.99 -5.38
CA SER A 41 -9.62 2.21 -4.58
C SER A 41 -9.44 3.48 -5.41
N PHE A 42 -8.58 3.48 -6.43
CA PHE A 42 -8.44 4.63 -7.33
C PHE A 42 -9.71 4.89 -8.13
N THR A 43 -10.41 3.82 -8.53
CA THR A 43 -11.61 3.91 -9.34
C THR A 43 -12.80 4.42 -8.53
N PHE A 44 -12.98 3.95 -7.29
CA PHE A 44 -14.20 4.19 -6.50
C PHE A 44 -14.04 5.19 -5.35
N MET A 45 -12.85 5.77 -5.14
CA MET A 45 -12.62 6.69 -4.01
C MET A 45 -13.52 7.93 -4.05
N GLN A 46 -13.89 8.42 -5.24
CA GLN A 46 -14.70 9.64 -5.37
C GLN A 46 -16.15 9.37 -5.00
N GLU A 47 -16.72 8.29 -5.50
CA GLU A 47 -18.09 7.85 -5.24
C GLU A 47 -18.26 7.54 -3.76
N LEU A 48 -17.33 6.78 -3.16
CA LEU A 48 -17.40 6.43 -1.75
C LEU A 48 -17.18 7.64 -0.84
N ALA A 49 -16.32 8.59 -1.24
CA ALA A 49 -16.14 9.87 -0.54
C ALA A 49 -17.44 10.69 -0.50
N VAL A 50 -18.19 10.75 -1.60
CA VAL A 50 -19.47 11.49 -1.67
C VAL A 50 -20.56 10.78 -0.86
N LEU A 51 -20.67 9.46 -0.95
CA LEU A 51 -21.75 8.69 -0.31
C LEU A 51 -21.60 8.62 1.22
N PHE A 52 -20.41 8.26 1.72
CA PHE A 52 -20.22 7.96 3.15
C PHE A 52 -19.66 9.13 3.95
N PHE A 53 -18.90 10.00 3.31
CA PHE A 53 -18.14 11.04 4.00
C PHE A 53 -18.58 12.47 3.62
N SER A 54 -19.77 12.65 3.04
CA SER A 54 -20.33 13.96 2.67
C SER A 54 -20.39 14.97 3.81
N LYS A 55 -20.49 14.49 5.06
CA LYS A 55 -20.49 15.33 6.27
C LYS A 55 -19.13 15.95 6.61
N ILE A 56 -18.04 15.46 6.01
CA ILE A 56 -16.68 15.98 6.21
C ILE A 56 -16.49 17.17 5.27
N SER A 57 -16.16 18.34 5.82
CA SER A 57 -15.98 19.59 5.08
C SER A 57 -14.73 19.60 4.20
N VAL A 58 -13.67 18.89 4.62
CA VAL A 58 -12.37 18.87 3.93
C VAL A 58 -12.33 17.74 2.89
N LEU A 59 -12.27 18.11 1.61
CA LEU A 59 -12.25 17.16 0.48
C LEU A 59 -11.07 16.17 0.54
N SER A 60 -9.87 16.64 0.88
CA SER A 60 -8.66 15.82 1.01
C SER A 60 -8.83 14.66 2.00
N ILE A 61 -9.33 14.98 3.20
CA ILE A 61 -9.56 14.00 4.28
C ILE A 61 -10.64 13.00 3.83
N ARG A 62 -11.67 13.50 3.15
CA ARG A 62 -12.76 12.69 2.60
C ARG A 62 -12.25 11.63 1.62
N LEU A 63 -11.41 12.02 0.66
CA LEU A 63 -10.81 11.12 -0.32
C LEU A 63 -9.84 10.14 0.33
N SER A 64 -9.02 10.61 1.29
CA SER A 64 -8.09 9.78 2.04
C SER A 64 -8.79 8.65 2.81
N LEU A 65 -9.89 8.96 3.52
CA LEU A 65 -10.69 7.98 4.24
C LEU A 65 -11.37 6.99 3.29
N ALA A 66 -11.95 7.49 2.19
CA ALA A 66 -12.60 6.65 1.20
C ALA A 66 -11.61 5.65 0.55
N PHE A 67 -10.47 6.15 0.10
CA PHE A 67 -9.40 5.34 -0.48
C PHE A 67 -8.88 4.28 0.50
N SER A 68 -8.63 4.67 1.76
CA SER A 68 -8.14 3.74 2.79
C SER A 68 -9.16 2.66 3.11
N SER A 69 -10.44 3.02 3.23
CA SER A 69 -11.52 2.07 3.48
C SER A 69 -11.68 1.06 2.33
N LEU A 70 -11.63 1.53 1.08
CA LEU A 70 -11.68 0.67 -0.11
C LEU A 70 -10.49 -0.28 -0.19
N ILE A 71 -9.27 0.19 0.11
CA ILE A 71 -8.09 -0.67 0.13
C ILE A 71 -8.27 -1.79 1.14
N ILE A 72 -8.68 -1.46 2.37
CA ILE A 72 -8.84 -2.45 3.45
C ILE A 72 -9.91 -3.47 3.06
N LEU A 73 -11.06 -3.02 2.55
CA LEU A 73 -12.15 -3.91 2.17
C LEU A 73 -11.77 -4.82 1.00
N SER A 74 -11.09 -4.28 -0.02
CA SER A 74 -10.63 -5.06 -1.18
C SER A 74 -9.54 -6.05 -0.80
N LEU A 75 -8.61 -5.68 0.08
CA LEU A 75 -7.58 -6.59 0.58
C LEU A 75 -8.20 -7.71 1.40
N LEU A 76 -9.21 -7.42 2.22
CA LEU A 76 -9.93 -8.44 2.99
C LEU A 76 -10.62 -9.44 2.06
N LEU A 77 -11.35 -8.96 1.05
CA LEU A 77 -12.01 -9.80 0.04
C LEU A 77 -11.00 -10.65 -0.73
N THR A 78 -9.89 -10.04 -1.18
CA THR A 78 -8.89 -10.77 -1.94
C THR A 78 -8.12 -11.77 -1.08
N ALA A 79 -7.87 -11.47 0.19
CA ALA A 79 -7.24 -12.39 1.13
C ALA A 79 -8.13 -13.61 1.41
N LEU A 80 -9.44 -13.40 1.60
CA LEU A 80 -10.41 -14.48 1.72
C LEU A 80 -10.43 -15.36 0.46
N PHE A 81 -10.50 -14.75 -0.72
CA PHE A 81 -10.49 -15.48 -1.98
C PHE A 81 -9.18 -16.25 -2.20
N SER A 82 -8.04 -15.62 -1.89
CA SER A 82 -6.72 -16.25 -1.98
C SER A 82 -6.59 -17.42 -1.03
N TYR A 83 -7.12 -17.29 0.20
CA TYR A 83 -7.12 -18.38 1.17
C TYR A 83 -7.90 -19.59 0.66
N LEU A 84 -9.09 -19.37 0.09
CA LEU A 84 -9.88 -20.45 -0.52
C LEU A 84 -9.16 -21.10 -1.71
N LEU A 85 -8.52 -20.31 -2.57
CA LEU A 85 -7.72 -20.82 -3.68
C LEU A 85 -6.54 -21.67 -3.20
N ILE A 86 -5.82 -21.21 -2.18
CA ILE A 86 -4.67 -21.93 -1.62
C ILE A 86 -5.10 -23.27 -1.02
N GLN A 87 -6.30 -23.38 -0.45
CA GLN A 87 -6.80 -24.67 0.04
C GLN A 87 -7.09 -25.69 -1.07
N VAL A 88 -7.47 -25.22 -2.26
CA VAL A 88 -7.77 -26.08 -3.41
C VAL A 88 -6.50 -26.50 -4.13
N LEU A 89 -5.46 -25.67 -4.09
CA LEU A 89 -4.15 -26.00 -4.62
C LEU A 89 -3.46 -26.94 -3.63
N GLU A 90 -2.99 -28.09 -4.12
CA GLU A 90 -2.18 -28.99 -3.32
C GLU A 90 -0.94 -28.25 -2.81
N THR A 91 -0.56 -28.49 -1.55
CA THR A 91 0.63 -27.88 -0.97
C THR A 91 1.87 -28.42 -1.69
N GLU A 92 2.49 -27.59 -2.52
CA GLU A 92 3.76 -27.92 -3.14
C GLU A 92 4.89 -27.88 -2.10
N ASP A 93 5.82 -28.84 -2.20
CA ASP A 93 7.11 -28.74 -1.53
C ASP A 93 7.89 -27.57 -2.16
N ASN A 94 7.96 -26.45 -1.44
CA ASN A 94 8.61 -25.24 -1.94
C ASN A 94 10.07 -25.52 -2.32
N SER A 95 10.41 -25.29 -3.58
CA SER A 95 11.78 -25.27 -4.07
C SER A 95 12.54 -24.03 -3.57
N TRP A 96 13.85 -24.14 -3.40
CA TRP A 96 14.69 -22.99 -3.04
C TRP A 96 14.61 -21.85 -4.07
N LEU A 97 14.34 -22.15 -5.34
CA LEU A 97 14.14 -21.15 -6.39
C LEU A 97 12.84 -20.36 -6.21
N GLU A 98 11.78 -21.02 -5.75
CA GLU A 98 10.47 -20.40 -5.52
C GLU A 98 10.52 -19.40 -4.37
N ILE A 99 11.30 -19.71 -3.33
CA ILE A 99 11.58 -18.78 -2.23
C ILE A 99 12.31 -17.54 -2.74
N ILE A 100 13.31 -17.68 -3.62
CA ILE A 100 14.02 -16.51 -4.17
C ILE A 100 13.07 -15.64 -5.01
N LEU A 101 12.22 -16.26 -5.81
CA LEU A 101 11.24 -15.53 -6.63
C LEU A 101 10.19 -14.84 -5.76
N SER A 102 9.74 -15.49 -4.68
CA SER A 102 8.80 -14.91 -3.72
C SER A 102 9.41 -13.70 -3.01
N LEU A 103 10.69 -13.74 -2.63
CA LEU A 103 11.39 -12.57 -2.06
C LEU A 103 11.33 -11.37 -3.02
N PHE A 104 11.56 -11.57 -4.32
CA PHE A 104 11.51 -10.50 -5.32
C PHE A 104 10.09 -9.94 -5.48
N LEU A 105 9.08 -10.81 -5.54
CA LEU A 105 7.66 -10.40 -5.58
C LEU A 105 7.23 -9.67 -4.29
N GLY A 106 7.77 -10.05 -3.14
CA GLY A 106 7.54 -9.40 -1.85
C GLY A 106 8.01 -7.94 -1.84
N ILE A 107 9.05 -7.61 -2.60
CA ILE A 107 9.53 -6.23 -2.79
C ILE A 107 8.49 -5.42 -3.57
N PHE A 108 7.93 -5.94 -4.66
CA PHE A 108 6.89 -5.24 -5.43
C PHE A 108 5.68 -4.92 -4.56
N ARG A 109 5.24 -5.84 -3.71
CA ARG A 109 4.15 -5.59 -2.77
C ARG A 109 4.50 -4.47 -1.79
N GLY A 110 5.71 -4.47 -1.26
CA GLY A 110 6.21 -3.40 -0.40
C GLY A 110 6.26 -2.05 -1.12
N ALA A 111 6.62 -2.02 -2.40
CA ALA A 111 6.59 -0.82 -3.22
C ALA A 111 5.16 -0.29 -3.44
N ILE A 112 4.17 -1.18 -3.63
CA ILE A 112 2.76 -0.79 -3.72
C ILE A 112 2.28 -0.19 -2.39
N MET A 113 2.60 -0.81 -1.26
CA MET A 113 2.29 -0.24 0.07
C MET A 113 2.91 1.15 0.26
N LEU A 114 4.16 1.31 -0.15
CA LEU A 114 4.84 2.61 -0.08
C LEU A 114 4.14 3.66 -0.95
N PHE A 115 3.79 3.29 -2.18
CA PHE A 115 3.04 4.17 -3.08
C PHE A 115 1.70 4.60 -2.49
N VAL A 116 0.96 3.68 -1.86
CA VAL A 116 -0.28 3.98 -1.13
C VAL A 116 -0.06 5.01 -0.03
N VAL A 117 0.97 4.83 0.81
CA VAL A 117 1.29 5.76 1.89
C VAL A 117 1.64 7.15 1.33
N ILE A 118 2.50 7.22 0.31
CA ILE A 118 2.88 8.48 -0.33
C ILE A 118 1.67 9.16 -0.96
N PHE A 119 0.80 8.41 -1.61
CA PHE A 119 -0.42 8.93 -2.22
C PHE A 119 -1.38 9.50 -1.17
N LEU A 120 -1.58 8.80 -0.05
CA LEU A 120 -2.38 9.30 1.07
C LEU A 120 -1.77 10.57 1.67
N LEU A 121 -0.45 10.63 1.82
CA LEU A 121 0.22 11.85 2.27
C LEU A 121 -0.01 13.00 1.27
N TYR A 122 0.12 12.73 -0.03
CA TYR A 122 -0.14 13.68 -1.11
C TYR A 122 -1.55 14.26 -1.06
N LEU A 123 -2.58 13.42 -0.89
CA LEU A 123 -3.96 13.89 -0.74
C LEU A 123 -4.12 14.84 0.45
N ASN A 124 -3.38 14.61 1.54
CA ASN A 124 -3.45 15.39 2.77
C ASN A 124 -2.46 16.57 2.85
N GLN A 125 -1.62 16.82 1.83
CA GLN A 125 -0.69 17.97 1.81
C GLN A 125 -1.41 19.33 1.88
N GLY A 126 -2.70 19.38 1.54
CA GLY A 126 -3.54 20.57 1.77
C GLY A 126 -3.97 20.81 3.23
N SER A 127 -3.77 19.83 4.12
CA SER A 127 -3.97 20.00 5.56
C SER A 127 -2.64 20.38 6.21
N GLN A 128 -2.66 21.50 6.92
CA GLN A 128 -1.52 22.20 7.53
C GLN A 128 -0.80 21.40 8.63
N PHE A 129 -0.32 20.21 8.32
CA PHE A 129 0.56 19.49 9.23
C PHE A 129 1.98 20.01 9.06
N THR A 130 2.42 20.75 10.07
CA THR A 130 3.68 21.49 10.24
C THR A 130 4.99 20.72 10.00
N TRP A 131 4.96 19.40 9.77
CA TRP A 131 6.18 18.58 9.57
C TRP A 131 6.85 18.77 8.20
N TRP A 132 6.20 19.42 7.23
CA TRP A 132 6.79 19.74 5.92
C TRP A 132 7.75 20.94 5.96
N GLN A 133 7.59 21.86 6.92
CA GLN A 133 8.41 23.08 6.99
C GLN A 133 9.84 22.81 7.47
N ASP A 134 10.09 21.69 8.15
CA ASP A 134 11.41 21.36 8.70
C ASP A 134 12.31 20.56 7.74
N SER A 135 11.83 20.22 6.53
CA SER A 135 12.61 19.42 5.58
C SER A 135 13.52 20.28 4.70
N ILE A 136 14.81 20.31 5.04
CA ILE A 136 15.89 20.99 4.32
C ILE A 136 15.92 20.63 2.82
N VAL A 137 15.54 19.39 2.47
CA VAL A 137 15.60 18.88 1.10
C VAL A 137 14.54 19.53 0.18
N ILE A 138 13.37 19.85 0.73
CA ILE A 138 12.27 20.46 -0.03
C ILE A 138 12.49 21.97 -0.16
N SER A 139 13.10 22.62 0.84
CA SER A 139 13.50 24.03 0.79
C SER A 139 14.50 24.31 -0.35
N ASP A 140 15.55 23.49 -0.48
CA ASP A 140 16.60 23.71 -1.49
C ASP A 140 16.09 23.51 -2.93
N LEU A 141 15.10 22.63 -3.13
CA LEU A 141 14.50 22.41 -4.45
C LEU A 141 13.53 23.52 -4.86
N LEU A 142 12.81 24.13 -3.92
CA LEU A 142 11.92 25.27 -4.20
C LEU A 142 12.69 26.55 -4.47
N GLN A 143 13.85 26.75 -3.82
CA GLN A 143 14.70 27.92 -4.03
C GLN A 143 15.43 27.90 -5.39
N ARG A 144 15.65 26.72 -5.97
CA ARG A 144 16.25 26.57 -7.31
C ARG A 144 15.26 26.78 -8.46
N LEU A 145 13.97 26.88 -8.18
CA LEU A 145 12.89 27.04 -9.16
C LEU A 145 12.28 28.45 -9.16
N GLN A 146 12.89 29.41 -8.46
CA GLN A 146 12.66 30.86 -8.57
C GLN A 146 13.90 31.54 -9.16
#